data_AF-A0A848WRS4-F1
#
_entry.id   AF-A0A848WRS4-F1
#
_cell.length_a   1.000
_cell.length_b   1.000
_cell.length_c   1.000
_cell.angle_alpha   90.00
_cell.angle_beta   90.00
_cell.angle_gamma   90.00
#
_symmetry.space_group_name_H-M   'P 1'
#
loop_
_entity.id
_entity.type
_entity.pdbx_description
1 polymer ?
#
loop_
_entity_poly.entity_id
_entity_poly.type
_entity_poly.pdbx_seq_one_letter_code
_entity_poly.pdbx_strand_id
1 'polypeptide(L)'
;MQWFYLDANRQQIPFDENYLQALVTEGRVQPNTLVWNQSLGQDWQPAERIFPNWFPDQQQLAETVAARTAAPKRLNEDLRELVRDLASYISANKGWIKFVGVMMFIGGALTIPIGLLNIWLGVILFKAANSAVMAEQTGTKESLEQCLYEVGRYFKISGIIVLIFMILYIVGIVLFFLFFAGALAAAAGSGAFEPIPDQL
;
A
#
# COMPACT_ATOMS: atom_id res chain seq x y z
N MET A 1 -48.51 -23.24 6.84
CA MET A 1 -49.29 -23.47 5.60
C MET A 1 -48.32 -23.34 4.43
N GLN A 2 -48.40 -24.19 3.41
CA GLN A 2 -47.45 -24.16 2.29
C GLN A 2 -47.84 -23.05 1.29
N TRP A 3 -46.93 -22.12 1.03
CA TRP A 3 -47.10 -21.05 0.04
C TRP A 3 -46.27 -21.34 -1.20
N PHE A 4 -46.68 -20.78 -2.33
CA PHE A 4 -45.97 -20.86 -3.60
C PHE A 4 -45.84 -19.47 -4.20
N TYR A 5 -44.69 -19.13 -4.77
CA TYR A 5 -44.51 -17.92 -5.57
C TYR A 5 -44.04 -18.27 -6.98
N LEU A 6 -44.36 -17.38 -7.93
CA LEU A 6 -43.90 -17.49 -9.31
C LEU A 6 -42.61 -16.67 -9.49
N ASP A 7 -41.50 -17.34 -9.80
CA ASP A 7 -40.22 -16.68 -10.11
C ASP A 7 -40.25 -16.03 -11.52
N ALA A 8 -39.26 -15.20 -11.86
CA ALA A 8 -39.07 -14.58 -13.17
C ALA A 8 -39.08 -15.59 -14.34
N ASN A 9 -38.67 -16.84 -14.08
CA ASN A 9 -38.71 -17.95 -15.04
C ASN A 9 -40.08 -18.66 -15.11
N ARG A 10 -41.11 -18.10 -14.46
CA ARG A 10 -42.46 -18.68 -14.29
C ARG A 10 -42.48 -20.05 -13.61
N GLN A 11 -41.43 -20.37 -12.87
CA GLN A 11 -41.37 -21.59 -12.06
C GLN A 11 -42.06 -21.36 -10.72
N GLN A 12 -42.83 -22.35 -10.29
CA GLN A 12 -43.52 -22.33 -9.00
C GLN A 12 -42.57 -22.84 -7.92
N ILE A 13 -42.20 -21.97 -6.98
CA ILE A 13 -41.27 -22.31 -5.91
C ILE A 13 -42.05 -22.37 -4.58
N PRO A 14 -42.03 -23.52 -3.88
CA PRO A 14 -42.65 -23.64 -2.58
C PRO A 14 -41.82 -22.90 -1.52
N PHE A 15 -42.48 -22.23 -0.59
CA PHE A 15 -41.84 -21.59 0.56
C PHE A 15 -42.74 -21.63 1.80
N ASP A 16 -42.12 -21.47 2.97
CA ASP A 16 -42.85 -21.26 4.23
C ASP A 16 -43.04 -19.77 4.46
N GLU A 17 -44.18 -19.39 5.03
CA GLU A 17 -44.51 -18.01 5.37
C GLU A 17 -43.46 -17.37 6.29
N ASN A 18 -42.86 -18.15 7.19
CA ASN A 18 -41.77 -17.69 8.06
C ASN A 18 -40.51 -17.24 7.29
N TYR A 19 -40.30 -17.74 6.06
CA TYR A 19 -39.19 -17.37 5.19
C TYR A 19 -39.53 -16.22 4.23
N LEU A 20 -40.78 -15.74 4.22
CA LEU A 20 -41.21 -14.65 3.34
C LEU A 20 -40.32 -13.40 3.52
N GLN A 21 -39.97 -13.06 4.76
CA GLN A 21 -39.12 -11.90 5.05
C GLN A 21 -37.75 -11.98 4.38
N ALA A 22 -37.13 -13.16 4.43
CA ALA A 22 -35.83 -13.39 3.82
C ALA A 22 -35.93 -13.28 2.29
N LEU A 23 -36.98 -13.86 1.70
CA LEU A 23 -37.22 -13.83 0.25
C LEU A 23 -37.49 -12.41 -0.27
N VAL A 24 -38.22 -11.59 0.49
CA VAL A 24 -38.45 -10.17 0.17
C VAL A 24 -37.15 -9.37 0.33
N THR A 25 -36.36 -9.64 1.38
CA THR A 25 -35.06 -8.97 1.62
C THR A 25 -34.01 -9.31 0.55
N GLU A 26 -34.04 -10.54 0.03
CA GLU A 26 -33.22 -11.00 -1.09
C GLU A 26 -33.72 -10.50 -2.45
N GLY A 27 -34.92 -9.90 -2.51
CA GLY A 27 -35.52 -9.37 -3.74
C GLY A 27 -36.10 -10.44 -4.69
N ARG A 28 -36.25 -11.69 -4.22
CA ARG A 28 -36.84 -12.79 -5.01
C ARG A 28 -38.36 -12.71 -5.08
N VAL A 29 -38.98 -12.17 -4.02
CA VAL A 29 -40.43 -11.89 -3.97
C VAL A 29 -40.60 -10.38 -3.92
N GLN A 30 -41.20 -9.82 -4.96
CA GLN A 30 -41.49 -8.39 -5.13
C GLN A 30 -43.00 -8.13 -4.90
N PRO A 31 -43.42 -6.87 -4.73
CA PRO A 31 -44.84 -6.53 -4.47
C PRO A 31 -45.81 -7.10 -5.52
N ASN A 32 -45.38 -7.13 -6.79
CA ASN A 32 -46.15 -7.66 -7.91
C ASN A 32 -45.96 -9.17 -8.17
N THR A 33 -45.11 -9.85 -7.40
CA THR A 33 -44.89 -11.30 -7.54
C THR A 33 -46.17 -12.04 -7.22
N LEU A 34 -46.57 -12.95 -8.10
CA LEU A 34 -47.76 -13.76 -7.89
C LEU A 34 -47.48 -14.85 -6.85
N VAL A 35 -48.31 -14.86 -5.81
CA VAL A 35 -48.30 -15.87 -4.75
C VAL A 35 -49.62 -16.63 -4.74
N TRP A 36 -49.54 -17.87 -4.30
CA TRP A 36 -50.70 -18.75 -4.18
C TRP A 36 -50.58 -19.65 -2.95
N ASN A 37 -51.73 -19.98 -2.37
CA ASN A 37 -51.85 -21.01 -1.36
C ASN A 37 -53.17 -21.78 -1.54
N GLN A 38 -53.31 -22.88 -0.80
CA GLN A 38 -54.49 -23.74 -0.86
C GLN A 38 -55.79 -23.04 -0.36
N SER A 39 -55.69 -21.96 0.42
CA SER A 39 -56.86 -21.21 0.90
C SER A 39 -57.45 -20.25 -0.14
N LEU A 40 -56.68 -19.90 -1.18
CA LEU A 40 -57.06 -18.97 -2.24
C LEU A 40 -57.74 -19.64 -3.44
N GLY A 41 -57.90 -20.97 -3.44
CA GLY A 41 -58.55 -21.69 -4.54
C GLY A 41 -57.65 -21.79 -5.77
N GLN A 42 -58.08 -21.28 -6.93
CA GLN A 42 -57.29 -21.31 -8.19
C GLN A 42 -56.67 -19.96 -8.57
N ASP A 43 -56.85 -18.93 -7.75
CA ASP A 43 -56.49 -17.55 -8.10
C ASP A 43 -55.11 -17.18 -7.54
N TRP A 44 -54.15 -16.92 -8.44
CA TRP A 44 -52.86 -16.32 -8.10
C TRP A 44 -53.04 -14.83 -7.84
N GLN A 45 -52.52 -14.34 -6.71
CA GLN A 45 -52.65 -12.93 -6.34
C GLN A 45 -51.29 -12.26 -6.13
N PRO A 46 -51.16 -10.95 -6.39
CA PRO A 46 -49.93 -10.21 -6.09
C PRO A 46 -49.61 -10.28 -4.60
N ALA A 47 -48.33 -10.47 -4.27
CA ALA A 47 -47.88 -10.62 -2.90
C ALA A 47 -48.23 -9.40 -2.04
N GLU A 48 -48.19 -8.18 -2.60
CA GLU A 48 -48.57 -6.94 -1.91
C GLU A 48 -50.02 -6.93 -1.41
N ARG A 49 -50.93 -7.58 -2.15
CA ARG A 49 -52.35 -7.63 -1.77
C ARG A 49 -52.58 -8.56 -0.59
N ILE A 50 -51.78 -9.63 -0.49
CA ILE A 50 -51.89 -10.64 0.56
C ILE A 50 -51.08 -10.23 1.80
N PHE A 51 -49.91 -9.62 1.59
CA PHE A 51 -48.94 -9.28 2.62
C PHE A 51 -48.56 -7.79 2.59
N PRO A 52 -49.50 -6.85 2.79
CA PRO A 52 -49.27 -5.42 2.59
C PRO A 52 -48.20 -4.84 3.53
N ASN A 53 -48.05 -5.39 4.73
CA ASN A 53 -47.09 -4.90 5.73
C ASN A 53 -45.66 -5.42 5.53
N TRP A 54 -45.44 -6.29 4.53
CA TRP A 54 -44.17 -6.97 4.30
C TRP A 54 -43.35 -6.34 3.18
N PHE A 55 -43.97 -5.47 2.38
CA PHE A 55 -43.30 -4.76 1.31
C PHE A 55 -43.04 -3.31 1.76
N PRO A 56 -41.77 -2.90 1.93
CA PRO A 56 -41.44 -1.49 2.09
C PRO A 56 -41.92 -0.71 0.87
N ASP A 57 -42.20 0.59 1.04
CA ASP A 57 -42.53 1.48 -0.07
C ASP A 57 -41.51 1.31 -1.20
N GLN A 58 -41.98 1.21 -2.46
CA GLN A 58 -41.09 0.96 -3.61
C GLN A 58 -39.95 2.00 -3.72
N GLN A 59 -40.14 3.21 -3.19
CA GLN A 59 -39.11 4.23 -3.07
C GLN A 59 -37.98 3.84 -2.11
N GLN A 60 -38.30 3.25 -0.96
CA GLN A 60 -37.30 2.79 0.01
C GLN A 60 -36.51 1.57 -0.52
N LEU A 61 -37.16 0.68 -1.25
CA LEU A 61 -36.50 -0.43 -1.96
C LEU A 61 -35.55 0.09 -3.03
N ALA A 62 -35.98 1.07 -3.84
CA ALA A 62 -35.13 1.71 -4.85
C ALA A 62 -33.93 2.42 -4.22
N GLU A 63 -34.10 3.16 -3.12
CA GLU A 63 -33.02 3.81 -2.38
C GLU A 63 -32.04 2.80 -1.77
N THR A 64 -32.53 1.68 -1.24
CA THR A 64 -31.68 0.63 -0.64
C THR A 64 -30.85 -0.09 -1.71
N VAL A 65 -31.46 -0.39 -2.87
CA VAL A 65 -30.76 -1.00 -4.01
C VAL A 65 -29.76 -0.02 -4.62
N ALA A 66 -30.13 1.25 -4.77
CA ALA A 66 -29.24 2.32 -5.22
C ALA A 66 -28.07 2.54 -4.26
N ALA A 67 -28.31 2.52 -2.94
CA ALA A 67 -27.28 2.63 -1.93
C ALA A 67 -26.33 1.42 -1.95
N ARG A 68 -26.84 0.19 -2.13
CA ARG A 68 -26.03 -1.04 -2.24
C ARG A 68 -25.18 -1.06 -3.51
N THR A 69 -25.69 -0.56 -4.63
CA THR A 69 -24.93 -0.45 -5.89
C THR A 69 -23.95 0.73 -5.90
N ALA A 70 -24.25 1.82 -5.18
CA ALA A 70 -23.35 2.96 -5.03
C ALA A 70 -22.23 2.72 -4.00
N ALA A 71 -22.42 1.87 -3.00
CA ALA A 71 -21.43 1.57 -1.96
C ALA A 71 -20.05 1.15 -2.49
N PRO A 72 -19.92 0.17 -3.43
CA PRO A 72 -18.61 -0.19 -3.99
C PRO A 72 -18.00 0.94 -4.82
N LYS A 73 -18.83 1.77 -5.46
CA LYS A 73 -18.35 2.94 -6.22
C LYS A 73 -17.76 4.00 -5.29
N ARG A 74 -18.46 4.32 -4.19
CA ARG A 74 -17.99 5.28 -3.17
C ARG A 74 -16.68 4.84 -2.54
N LEU A 75 -16.57 3.57 -2.14
CA LEU A 75 -15.32 3.03 -1.58
C LEU A 75 -14.13 3.19 -2.54
N ASN A 76 -14.35 2.97 -3.85
CA ASN A 76 -13.30 3.13 -4.85
C ASN A 76 -12.94 4.61 -5.09
N GLU A 77 -13.90 5.53 -4.96
CA GLU A 77 -13.66 6.98 -5.01
C GLU A 77 -12.86 7.44 -3.79
N ASP A 78 -13.27 7.03 -2.58
CA ASP A 78 -12.57 7.34 -1.32
C ASP A 78 -11.13 6.81 -1.34
N LEU A 79 -10.92 5.58 -1.84
CA LEU A 79 -9.58 4.99 -1.93
C LEU A 79 -8.69 5.71 -2.96
N ARG A 80 -9.27 6.18 -4.07
CA ARG A 80 -8.56 7.01 -5.05
C ARG A 80 -8.17 8.36 -4.46
N GLU A 81 -9.04 8.97 -3.67
CA GLU A 81 -8.76 10.22 -2.97
C GLU A 81 -7.62 10.04 -1.97
N LEU A 82 -7.66 8.99 -1.14
CA LEU A 82 -6.56 8.66 -0.22
C LEU A 82 -5.23 8.39 -0.94
N VAL A 83 -5.27 7.65 -2.05
CA VAL A 83 -4.07 7.41 -2.89
C VAL A 83 -3.52 8.73 -3.42
N ARG A 84 -4.39 9.63 -3.89
CA ARG A 84 -4.00 10.93 -4.42
C ARG A 84 -3.44 11.84 -3.33
N ASP A 85 -4.05 11.85 -2.15
CA ASP A 85 -3.59 12.61 -1.00
C ASP A 85 -2.20 12.13 -0.56
N LEU A 86 -2.01 10.82 -0.38
CA LEU A 86 -0.71 10.24 -0.04
C LEU A 86 0.34 10.53 -1.13
N ALA A 87 -0.03 10.38 -2.40
CA ALA A 87 0.85 10.70 -3.52
C ALA A 87 1.21 12.20 -3.55
N SER A 88 0.27 13.09 -3.19
CA SER A 88 0.52 14.53 -3.13
C SER A 88 1.56 14.88 -2.07
N TYR A 89 1.54 14.25 -0.89
CA TYR A 89 2.58 14.45 0.13
C TYR A 89 3.97 13.99 -0.35
N ILE A 90 4.05 12.86 -1.05
CA ILE A 90 5.32 12.36 -1.59
C ILE A 90 5.78 13.25 -2.76
N SER A 91 4.86 13.67 -3.62
CA SER A 91 5.11 14.54 -4.78
C SER A 91 5.50 15.96 -4.38
N ALA A 92 4.96 16.49 -3.29
CA ALA A 92 5.38 17.77 -2.71
C ALA A 92 6.90 17.77 -2.40
N ASN A 93 7.44 16.60 -2.05
CA ASN A 93 8.86 16.38 -1.79
C ASN A 93 9.67 15.97 -3.03
N LYS A 94 9.09 15.93 -4.24
CA LYS A 94 9.79 15.49 -5.46
C LYS A 94 11.05 16.31 -5.77
N GLY A 95 11.03 17.60 -5.46
CA GLY A 95 12.17 18.49 -5.65
C GLY A 95 13.37 18.03 -4.81
N TRP A 96 13.12 17.75 -3.54
CA TRP A 96 14.12 17.21 -2.62
C TRP A 96 14.61 15.83 -3.03
N ILE A 97 13.70 14.93 -3.44
CA ILE A 97 14.08 13.58 -3.90
C ILE A 97 15.00 13.68 -5.13
N LYS A 98 14.67 14.50 -6.13
CA LYS A 98 15.52 14.71 -7.31
C LYS A 98 16.85 15.37 -6.95
N PHE A 99 16.83 16.37 -6.08
CA PHE A 99 18.03 17.06 -5.60
C PHE A 99 19.01 16.09 -4.91
N VAL A 100 18.51 15.23 -4.02
CA VAL A 100 19.32 14.19 -3.37
C VAL A 100 19.90 13.24 -4.43
N GLY A 101 19.09 12.83 -5.41
CA GLY A 101 19.58 12.03 -6.54
C GLY A 101 20.75 12.69 -7.27
N VAL A 102 20.64 13.97 -7.63
CA VAL A 102 21.73 14.73 -8.29
C VAL A 102 22.97 14.83 -7.42
N MET A 103 22.81 15.06 -6.12
CA MET A 103 23.96 15.10 -5.19
C MET A 103 24.68 13.74 -5.12
N MET A 104 23.96 12.62 -5.19
CA MET A 104 24.57 11.29 -5.24
C MET A 104 25.35 11.06 -6.55
N PHE A 105 24.89 11.60 -7.68
CA PHE A 105 25.67 11.58 -8.93
C PHE A 105 26.97 12.36 -8.81
N ILE A 106 26.92 13.58 -8.28
CA ILE A 106 28.10 14.45 -8.11
C ILE A 106 29.09 13.82 -7.13
N GLY A 107 28.62 13.38 -5.96
CA GLY A 107 29.46 12.71 -4.95
C GLY A 107 30.05 11.40 -5.47
N GLY A 108 29.28 10.65 -6.28
CA GLY A 108 29.76 9.44 -6.92
C GLY A 108 30.86 9.71 -7.95
N ALA A 109 30.70 10.71 -8.81
CA ALA A 109 31.70 11.06 -9.82
C ALA A 109 33.08 11.40 -9.22
N LEU A 110 33.12 11.94 -8.00
CA LEU A 110 34.37 12.26 -7.29
C LEU A 110 35.06 11.04 -6.65
N THR A 111 34.36 9.91 -6.49
CA THR A 111 34.85 8.74 -5.75
C THR A 111 34.82 7.49 -6.62
N ILE A 112 35.71 7.43 -7.62
CA ILE A 112 35.69 6.46 -8.73
C ILE A 112 35.33 5.00 -8.36
N PRO A 113 35.91 4.33 -7.33
CA PRO A 113 35.57 2.93 -7.05
C PRO A 113 34.19 2.75 -6.39
N ILE A 114 33.69 3.74 -5.65
CA ILE A 114 32.44 3.64 -4.87
C ILE A 114 31.28 4.34 -5.60
N GLY A 115 31.61 5.30 -6.47
CA GLY A 115 30.69 6.23 -7.08
C GLY A 115 29.67 5.62 -8.02
N LEU A 116 30.02 4.51 -8.67
CA LEU A 116 29.09 3.77 -9.53
C LEU A 116 27.82 3.35 -8.77
N LEU A 117 27.98 3.00 -7.49
CA LEU A 117 26.89 2.53 -6.65
C LEU A 117 25.98 3.70 -6.21
N ASN A 118 26.57 4.87 -5.93
CA ASN A 118 25.84 6.10 -5.64
C ASN A 118 25.06 6.62 -6.86
N ILE A 119 25.64 6.54 -8.06
CA ILE A 119 24.98 6.89 -9.32
C ILE A 119 23.71 6.04 -9.51
N TRP A 120 23.82 4.73 -9.30
CA TRP A 120 22.67 3.84 -9.43
C TRP A 120 21.56 4.14 -8.41
N LEU A 121 21.90 4.47 -7.16
CA LEU A 121 20.93 4.93 -6.16
C LEU A 121 20.25 6.23 -6.56
N GLY A 122 20.97 7.15 -7.19
CA GLY A 122 20.40 8.37 -7.76
C GLY A 122 19.31 8.06 -8.79
N VAL A 123 19.55 7.11 -9.69
CA VAL A 123 18.55 6.67 -10.69
C VAL A 123 17.29 6.11 -10.01
N ILE A 124 17.43 5.35 -8.93
CA ILE A 124 16.29 4.81 -8.17
C ILE A 124 15.44 5.94 -7.57
N LEU A 125 16.06 6.96 -6.96
CA LEU A 125 15.33 8.12 -6.44
C LEU A 125 14.60 8.88 -7.55
N PHE A 126 15.24 9.06 -8.71
CA PHE A 126 14.60 9.71 -9.85
C PHE A 126 13.38 8.94 -10.34
N LYS A 127 13.45 7.60 -10.39
CA LYS A 127 12.32 6.73 -10.71
C LYS A 127 11.20 6.86 -9.69
N ALA A 128 11.53 6.83 -8.40
CA ALA A 128 10.56 7.02 -7.32
C ALA A 128 9.84 8.38 -7.43
N ALA A 129 10.58 9.46 -7.68
CA ALA A 129 10.02 10.80 -7.85
C ALA A 129 9.08 10.90 -9.05
N ASN A 130 9.44 10.31 -10.19
CA ASN A 130 8.59 10.32 -11.37
C ASN A 130 7.33 9.45 -11.16
N SER A 131 7.46 8.30 -10.49
CA SER A 131 6.32 7.46 -10.14
C SER A 131 5.36 8.16 -9.17
N ALA A 132 5.87 8.96 -8.22
CA ALA A 132 5.04 9.74 -7.30
C ALA A 132 4.15 10.75 -8.05
N VAL A 133 4.70 11.43 -9.06
CA VAL A 133 3.95 12.37 -9.90
C VAL A 133 2.89 11.63 -10.72
N MET A 134 3.21 10.45 -11.26
CA MET A 134 2.24 9.63 -11.97
C MET A 134 1.11 9.17 -11.05
N ALA A 135 1.41 8.82 -9.79
CA ALA A 135 0.41 8.46 -8.80
C ALA A 135 -0.52 9.62 -8.43
N GLU A 136 0.02 10.84 -8.30
CA GLU A 136 -0.76 12.04 -8.06
C GLU A 136 -1.71 12.35 -9.24
N GLN A 137 -1.22 12.23 -10.48
CA GLN A 137 -2.00 12.54 -11.68
C GLN A 137 -3.06 11.49 -11.98
N THR A 138 -2.73 10.20 -11.80
CA THR A 138 -3.61 9.09 -12.19
C THR A 138 -4.51 8.61 -11.05
N GLY A 139 -4.13 8.85 -9.79
CA GLY A 139 -4.85 8.36 -8.61
C GLY A 139 -4.93 6.83 -8.53
N THR A 140 -4.05 6.10 -9.22
CA THR A 140 -4.08 4.64 -9.27
C THR A 140 -3.23 4.02 -8.16
N LYS A 141 -3.74 2.97 -7.54
CA LYS A 141 -3.02 2.19 -6.52
C LYS A 141 -1.68 1.66 -7.04
N GLU A 142 -1.64 1.20 -8.29
CA GLU A 142 -0.45 0.58 -8.91
C GLU A 142 0.74 1.55 -9.00
N SER A 143 0.50 2.80 -9.37
CA SER A 143 1.57 3.81 -9.48
C SER A 143 2.10 4.26 -8.11
N LEU A 144 1.24 4.28 -7.08
CA LEU A 144 1.65 4.52 -5.70
C LEU A 144 2.46 3.34 -5.15
N GLU A 145 2.03 2.10 -5.41
CA GLU A 145 2.78 0.89 -5.04
C GLU A 145 4.17 0.88 -5.68
N GLN A 146 4.26 1.22 -6.97
CA GLN A 146 5.55 1.34 -7.67
C GLN A 146 6.43 2.43 -7.05
N CYS A 147 5.86 3.58 -6.68
CA CYS A 147 6.59 4.64 -5.99
C CYS A 147 7.15 4.15 -4.65
N LEU A 148 6.31 3.55 -3.80
CA LEU A 148 6.69 3.04 -2.49
C LEU A 148 7.72 1.91 -2.59
N TYR A 149 7.59 1.05 -3.59
CA TYR A 149 8.56 -0.01 -3.88
C TYR A 149 9.95 0.57 -4.18
N GLU A 150 10.02 1.59 -5.04
CA GLU A 150 11.27 2.24 -5.41
C GLU A 150 11.92 2.98 -4.24
N VAL A 151 11.11 3.68 -3.43
CA VAL A 151 11.56 4.32 -2.18
C VAL A 151 12.10 3.27 -1.20
N GLY A 152 11.37 2.17 -1.01
CA GLY A 152 11.78 1.08 -0.12
C GLY A 152 13.06 0.38 -0.60
N ARG A 153 13.22 0.20 -1.92
CA ARG A 153 14.43 -0.36 -2.52
C ARG A 153 15.64 0.54 -2.25
N TYR A 154 15.50 1.86 -2.40
CA TYR A 154 16.56 2.80 -2.06
C TYR A 154 17.02 2.67 -0.60
N PHE A 155 16.09 2.71 0.36
CA PHE A 155 16.43 2.67 1.78
C PHE A 155 17.10 1.35 2.20
N LYS A 156 16.65 0.21 1.66
CA LYS A 156 17.27 -1.09 1.93
C LYS A 156 18.73 -1.11 1.51
N ILE A 157 19.00 -0.63 0.30
CA ILE A 157 20.35 -0.65 -0.27
C ILE A 157 21.24 0.37 0.44
N SER A 158 20.73 1.58 0.66
CA SER A 158 21.42 2.62 1.45
C SER A 158 21.77 2.11 2.85
N GLY A 159 20.83 1.46 3.54
CA GLY A 159 21.06 0.87 4.86
C GLY A 159 22.17 -0.19 4.87
N ILE A 160 22.20 -1.09 3.88
CA ILE A 160 23.26 -2.09 3.73
C ILE A 160 24.62 -1.43 3.50
N ILE A 161 24.69 -0.40 2.64
CA ILE A 161 25.92 0.34 2.36
C ILE A 161 26.45 1.04 3.61
N VAL A 162 25.57 1.75 4.33
CA VAL A 162 25.93 2.43 5.58
C VAL A 162 26.46 1.42 6.61
N LEU A 163 25.83 0.25 6.72
CA LEU A 163 26.28 -0.82 7.61
C LEU A 163 27.69 -1.31 7.24
N ILE A 164 27.97 -1.55 5.95
CA ILE A 164 29.31 -1.97 5.49
C ILE A 164 30.36 -0.90 5.81
N PHE A 165 30.09 0.36 5.51
CA PHE A 165 31.01 1.45 5.81
C PHE A 165 31.25 1.63 7.30
N MET A 166 30.21 1.45 8.13
CA MET A 166 30.34 1.49 9.58
C MET A 166 31.27 0.39 10.10
N ILE A 167 31.14 -0.84 9.58
CA ILE A 167 32.03 -1.96 9.94
C ILE A 167 33.47 -1.64 9.52
N LEU A 168 33.69 -1.22 8.27
CA LEU A 168 35.01 -0.87 7.77
C LEU A 168 35.64 0.29 8.56
N TYR A 169 34.85 1.28 8.96
CA TYR A 169 35.30 2.40 9.77
C TYR A 169 35.77 1.96 11.15
N ILE A 170 35.01 1.09 11.83
CA ILE A 170 35.40 0.53 13.13
C ILE A 170 36.68 -0.29 13.01
N VAL A 171 36.79 -1.16 12.01
CA VAL A 171 38.00 -1.95 11.74
C VAL A 171 39.19 -1.02 11.46
N GLY A 172 38.99 0.02 10.65
CA GLY A 172 40.02 1.02 10.34
C GLY A 172 40.53 1.75 11.59
N ILE A 173 39.63 2.14 12.49
CA ILE A 173 40.00 2.74 13.78
C ILE A 173 40.85 1.78 14.61
N VAL A 174 40.43 0.52 14.74
CA VAL A 174 41.17 -0.48 15.52
C VAL A 174 42.57 -0.68 14.94
N LEU A 175 42.66 -0.86 13.62
CA LEU A 175 43.95 -1.02 12.94
C LEU A 175 44.83 0.23 13.08
N PHE A 176 44.25 1.42 13.00
CA PHE A 176 44.96 2.67 13.20
C PHE A 176 45.58 2.73 14.61
N PHE A 177 44.82 2.42 15.65
CA PHE A 177 45.34 2.43 17.02
C PHE A 177 46.41 1.35 17.26
N LEU A 178 46.23 0.15 16.70
CA LEU A 178 47.24 -0.91 16.81
C LEU A 178 48.55 -0.51 16.12
N PHE A 179 48.45 0.04 14.91
CA PHE A 179 49.61 0.51 14.16
C PHE A 179 50.29 1.68 14.87
N PHE A 180 49.52 2.67 15.33
CA PHE A 180 50.04 3.84 16.02
C PHE A 180 50.73 3.47 17.34
N ALA A 181 50.14 2.56 18.14
CA ALA A 181 50.75 2.07 19.37
C ALA A 181 52.08 1.33 19.07
N GLY A 182 52.11 0.49 18.04
CA GLY A 182 53.34 -0.19 17.61
C GLY A 182 54.43 0.78 17.15
N ALA A 183 54.06 1.79 16.36
CA ALA A 183 54.98 2.82 15.89
C ALA A 183 55.56 3.65 17.04
N LEU A 184 54.72 4.03 18.02
CA LEU A 184 55.16 4.76 19.21
C LEU A 184 56.11 3.93 20.08
N ALA A 185 55.81 2.63 20.28
CA ALA A 185 56.67 1.73 21.01
C ALA A 185 58.05 1.55 20.33
N ALA A 186 58.06 1.42 18.99
CA ALA A 186 59.30 1.32 18.22
C ALA A 186 60.16 2.59 18.33
N ALA A 187 59.54 3.77 18.22
CA ALA A 187 60.24 5.06 18.35
C ALA A 187 60.81 5.27 19.77
N ALA A 188 60.09 4.84 20.81
CA ALA A 188 60.59 4.90 22.18
C ALA A 188 61.78 3.95 22.41
N GLY A 189 61.81 2.78 21.74
CA GLY A 189 62.90 1.81 21.85
C GLY A 189 64.18 2.19 21.11
N SER A 190 64.10 3.00 20.05
CA SER A 190 65.28 3.41 19.27
C SER A 190 66.07 4.58 19.88
N GLY A 191 65.57 5.21 20.95
CA GLY A 191 66.28 6.26 21.70
C GLY A 191 67.33 5.72 22.69
N ALA A 192 67.85 4.49 22.47
CA ALA A 192 68.84 3.87 23.33
C ALA A 192 70.11 4.72 23.41
N PHE A 193 70.25 5.41 24.54
CA PHE A 193 71.42 6.05 25.13
C PHE A 193 72.72 5.82 24.33
N GLU A 194 73.13 6.81 23.53
CA GLU A 194 74.52 6.85 23.06
C GLU A 194 75.40 6.98 24.30
N PRO A 195 76.31 6.01 24.57
CA PRO A 195 77.23 6.13 25.68
C PRO A 195 78.07 7.38 25.43
N ILE A 196 78.09 8.29 26.40
CA ILE A 196 78.97 9.46 26.37
C ILE A 196 80.39 8.91 26.16
N PRO A 197 81.10 9.27 25.07
CA PRO A 197 82.43 8.75 24.84
C PRO A 197 83.31 9.17 26.02
N ASP A 198 83.88 8.18 26.70
CA ASP A 198 84.82 8.39 27.80
C ASP A 198 85.99 9.23 27.28
N GLN A 199 85.93 10.54 27.54
CA GLN A 199 87.04 11.46 27.31
C GLN A 199 87.99 11.34 28.50
N LEU A 200 88.98 10.46 28.36
CA LEU A 200 90.22 10.42 29.15
C LEU A 200 91.41 10.67 28.23
#